data_AF-A0A6A1TKU9-F1
#
_entry.id   AF-A0A6A1TKU9-F1
#
_cell.length_a   1.000
_cell.length_b   1.000
_cell.length_c   1.000
_cell.angle_alpha   90.00
_cell.angle_beta   90.00
_cell.angle_gamma   90.00
#
_symmetry.space_group_name_H-M   'P 1'
#
loop_
_entity.id
_entity.type
_entity.pdbx_description
1 polymer ?
#
loop_
_entity_poly.entity_id
_entity_poly.type
_entity_poly.pdbx_seq_one_letter_code
_entity_poly.pdbx_strand_id
1 'polypeptide(L)'
;MTISINNFASANGAKLSPQHIASAVAETRRSVGYSIEELAITTGLVNDEIVRIENGTDADPAKLKRIAAALKVPVTTFLPS
;
A
#
# COMPACT_ATOMS: atom_id res chain seq x y z
N MET A 1 -8.96 -0.79 21.29
CA MET A 1 -10.16 -0.72 20.42
C MET A 1 -9.74 -1.05 19.01
N THR A 2 -10.52 -1.90 18.34
CA THR A 2 -10.19 -2.58 17.09
C THR A 2 -10.32 -1.63 15.90
N ILE A 3 -9.23 -1.31 15.20
CA ILE A 3 -9.33 -0.57 13.93
C ILE A 3 -9.85 -1.56 12.88
N SER A 4 -11.17 -1.50 12.61
CA SER A 4 -11.86 -2.25 11.57
C SER A 4 -11.27 -1.93 10.19
N ILE A 5 -10.77 -2.96 9.53
CA ILE A 5 -10.07 -2.94 8.22
C ILE A 5 -11.10 -2.99 7.07
N ASN A 6 -12.40 -2.86 7.35
CA ASN A 6 -13.48 -3.19 6.42
C ASN A 6 -13.84 -2.10 5.39
N ASN A 7 -13.18 -0.93 5.38
CA ASN A 7 -13.63 0.20 4.55
C ASN A 7 -12.74 0.59 3.36
N PHE A 8 -11.83 -0.27 2.90
CA PHE A 8 -11.09 0.04 1.67
C PHE A 8 -11.98 -0.03 0.41
N ALA A 9 -13.15 -0.68 0.50
CA ALA A 9 -13.97 -1.00 -0.66
C ALA A 9 -15.22 -0.14 -0.87
N SER A 10 -15.58 0.79 0.02
CA SER A 10 -16.85 1.52 -0.20
C SER A 10 -16.94 2.84 0.54
N ALA A 11 -16.46 3.92 -0.09
CA ALA A 11 -16.95 5.26 0.21
C ALA A 11 -16.94 6.10 -1.07
N ASN A 12 -18.10 6.11 -1.74
CA ASN A 12 -18.49 7.03 -2.81
C ASN A 12 -17.80 6.81 -4.17
N GLY A 13 -18.53 7.08 -5.25
CA GLY A 13 -18.12 6.88 -6.65
C GLY A 13 -16.93 7.72 -7.14
N ALA A 14 -16.05 8.17 -6.25
CA ALA A 14 -14.70 8.56 -6.57
C ALA A 14 -13.85 7.29 -6.63
N LYS A 15 -13.67 6.77 -7.84
CA LYS A 15 -12.76 5.67 -8.16
C LYS A 15 -11.39 5.96 -7.51
N LEU A 16 -11.12 5.38 -6.34
CA LEU A 16 -9.77 5.21 -5.81
C LEU A 16 -9.06 4.28 -6.80
N SER A 17 -8.60 4.85 -7.91
CA SER A 17 -7.92 4.11 -8.95
C SER A 17 -6.78 3.37 -8.28
N PRO A 18 -6.67 2.04 -8.43
CA PRO A 18 -5.55 1.26 -7.91
C PRO A 18 -4.20 1.89 -8.26
N GLN A 19 -4.14 2.60 -9.39
CA GLN A 19 -3.02 3.40 -9.84
C GLN A 19 -2.59 4.52 -8.87
N HIS A 20 -3.51 5.23 -8.22
CA HIS A 20 -3.14 6.29 -7.26
C HIS A 20 -2.48 5.71 -6.01
N ILE A 21 -3.06 4.64 -5.47
CA ILE A 21 -2.49 3.92 -4.33
C ILE A 21 -1.12 3.37 -4.71
N ALA A 22 -1.01 2.80 -5.92
CA ALA A 22 0.22 2.26 -6.46
C ALA A 22 1.34 3.30 -6.53
N SER A 23 1.06 4.49 -7.10
CA SER A 23 2.00 5.60 -7.13
C SER A 23 2.37 6.08 -5.72
N ALA A 24 1.40 6.21 -4.80
CA ALA A 24 1.67 6.62 -3.43
C ALA A 24 2.57 5.63 -2.68
N VAL A 25 2.37 4.32 -2.86
CA VAL A 25 3.24 3.27 -2.30
C VAL A 25 4.66 3.38 -2.86
N ALA A 26 4.79 3.51 -4.18
CA ALA A 26 6.09 3.63 -4.84
C ALA A 26 6.85 4.90 -4.40
N GLU A 27 6.16 6.04 -4.33
CA GLU A 27 6.73 7.30 -3.84
C GLU A 27 7.16 7.20 -2.38
N THR A 28 6.30 6.64 -1.51
CA THR A 28 6.62 6.47 -0.10
C THR A 28 7.82 5.55 0.07
N ARG A 29 7.84 4.40 -0.61
CA ARG A 29 8.97 3.48 -0.58
C ARG A 29 10.27 4.18 -0.99
N ARG A 30 10.23 4.95 -2.08
CA ARG A 30 11.38 5.71 -2.58
C ARG A 30 11.81 6.83 -1.63
N SER A 31 10.86 7.48 -0.97
CA SER A 31 11.09 8.52 0.03
C SER A 31 11.76 7.98 1.29
N VAL A 32 11.35 6.79 1.75
CA VAL A 32 11.96 6.11 2.90
C VAL A 32 13.32 5.48 2.51
N GLY A 33 13.57 5.26 1.21
CA GLY A 33 14.82 4.68 0.71
C GLY A 33 14.86 3.15 0.78
N TYR A 34 13.71 2.49 0.84
CA TYR A 34 13.62 1.02 0.81
C TYR A 34 13.63 0.47 -0.62
N SER A 35 14.37 -0.62 -0.83
CA SER A 35 14.25 -1.44 -2.04
C SER A 35 13.00 -2.33 -1.96
N ILE A 36 12.50 -2.79 -3.11
CA ILE A 36 11.39 -3.76 -3.15
C ILE A 36 11.77 -5.04 -2.40
N GLU A 37 13.02 -5.45 -2.50
CA GLU A 37 13.60 -6.63 -1.84
C GLU A 37 13.55 -6.50 -0.31
N GLU A 38 14.06 -5.37 0.21
CA GLU A 38 14.04 -5.06 1.65
C GLU A 38 12.60 -4.94 2.17
N LEU A 39 11.71 -4.34 1.38
CA LEU A 39 10.30 -4.22 1.73
C LEU A 39 9.62 -5.60 1.73
N ALA A 40 9.93 -6.48 0.77
CA ALA A 40 9.44 -7.86 0.70
C ALA A 40 9.83 -8.64 1.96
N ILE A 41 11.11 -8.59 2.35
CA ILE A 41 11.63 -9.25 3.55
C ILE A 41 10.93 -8.72 4.81
N THR A 42 10.76 -7.40 4.91
CA THR A 42 10.16 -6.76 6.10
C THR A 42 8.66 -7.04 6.22
N THR A 43 7.94 -7.03 5.09
CA THR A 43 6.48 -7.23 5.06
C THR A 43 6.07 -8.71 5.00
N GLY A 44 6.99 -9.60 4.63
CA GLY A 44 6.71 -10.99 4.32
C GLY A 44 5.92 -11.17 3.01
N LEU A 45 5.92 -10.17 2.12
CA LEU A 45 5.31 -10.25 0.79
C LEU A 45 6.34 -10.71 -0.24
N VAL A 46 5.86 -11.27 -1.34
CA VAL A 46 6.72 -11.57 -2.49
C VAL A 46 7.04 -10.27 -3.24
N ASN A 47 8.26 -10.17 -3.79
CA ASN A 47 8.72 -9.02 -4.58
C ASN A 47 7.72 -8.69 -5.70
N ASP A 48 7.23 -9.73 -6.36
CA ASP A 48 6.24 -9.65 -7.44
C ASP A 48 4.88 -9.09 -6.98
N GLU A 49 4.45 -9.42 -5.76
CA GLU A 49 3.25 -8.81 -5.17
C GLU A 49 3.43 -7.32 -4.94
N ILE A 50 4.59 -6.89 -4.45
CA ILE A 50 4.90 -5.46 -4.29
C ILE A 50 4.91 -4.75 -5.65
N VAL A 51 5.52 -5.35 -6.68
CA VAL A 51 5.52 -4.80 -8.03
C VAL A 51 4.10 -4.72 -8.60
N ARG A 52 3.25 -5.72 -8.36
CA ARG A 52 1.84 -5.68 -8.78
C ARG A 52 1.06 -4.60 -8.04
N ILE A 53 1.38 -4.34 -6.77
CA ILE A 53 0.84 -3.22 -6.00
C ILE A 53 1.29 -1.87 -6.58
N GLU A 54 2.58 -1.71 -6.88
CA GLU A 54 3.12 -0.49 -7.49
C GLU A 54 2.69 -0.28 -8.96
N ASN A 55 2.21 -1.33 -9.64
CA ASN A 55 1.57 -1.21 -10.96
C ASN A 55 0.04 -1.00 -10.88
N GLY A 56 -0.55 -1.04 -9.68
CA GLY A 56 -2.01 -0.96 -9.50
C GLY A 56 -2.75 -2.17 -10.07
N THR A 57 -2.06 -3.29 -10.28
CA THR A 57 -2.65 -4.58 -10.70
C THR A 57 -3.21 -5.35 -9.51
N ASP A 58 -2.66 -5.10 -8.31
CA ASP A 58 -3.07 -5.74 -7.07
C ASP A 58 -3.08 -4.67 -5.96
N ALA A 59 -4.25 -4.18 -5.55
CA ALA A 59 -4.36 -3.14 -4.50
C ALA A 59 -5.02 -3.70 -3.25
N ASP A 60 -4.50 -4.84 -2.77
CA ASP A 60 -5.12 -5.52 -1.63
C ASP A 60 -4.86 -4.74 -0.33
N PRO A 61 -5.92 -4.36 0.40
CA PRO A 61 -5.79 -3.54 1.60
C PRO A 61 -5.02 -4.20 2.74
N ALA A 62 -5.04 -5.54 2.82
CA ALA A 62 -4.24 -6.24 3.82
C ALA A 62 -2.74 -6.09 3.52
N LYS A 63 -2.36 -6.13 2.23
CA LYS A 63 -0.98 -5.94 1.79
C LYS A 63 -0.52 -4.50 1.98
N LEU A 64 -1.35 -3.53 1.62
CA LEU A 64 -1.07 -2.09 1.86
C LEU A 64 -0.84 -1.80 3.35
N LYS A 65 -1.64 -2.42 4.23
CA LYS A 65 -1.47 -2.26 5.68
C LYS A 65 -0.14 -2.83 6.18
N ARG A 66 0.31 -3.96 5.63
CA ARG A 66 1.65 -4.51 5.92
C ARG A 66 2.76 -3.59 5.44
N ILE A 67 2.64 -3.05 4.22
CA ILE A 67 3.60 -2.10 3.64
C ILE A 67 3.68 -0.83 4.48
N ALA A 68 2.55 -0.26 4.88
CA ALA A 68 2.49 0.89 5.80
C ALA A 68 3.23 0.59 7.11
N ALA A 69 2.97 -0.57 7.71
CA ALA A 69 3.62 -0.98 8.96
C ALA A 69 5.14 -1.12 8.81
N ALA A 70 5.62 -1.70 7.70
CA ALA A 70 7.04 -1.85 7.40
C ALA A 70 7.73 -0.50 7.16
N LEU A 71 7.10 0.38 6.40
CA LEU A 71 7.58 1.73 6.14
C LEU A 71 7.39 2.69 7.33
N LYS A 72 6.74 2.22 8.42
CA LYS A 72 6.36 3.01 9.60
C LYS A 72 5.53 4.25 9.27
N VAL A 73 4.71 4.17 8.23
CA VAL A 73 3.77 5.24 7.83
C VAL A 73 2.32 4.80 8.08
N PRO A 74 1.41 5.74 8.31
CA PRO A 74 -0.01 5.39 8.38
C PRO A 74 -0.54 5.00 7.00
N VAL A 75 -1.47 4.03 6.95
CA VAL A 75 -2.11 3.60 5.69
C VAL A 75 -2.85 4.74 4.98
N THR A 76 -3.22 5.79 5.73
CA THR A 76 -3.81 7.02 5.19
C THR A 76 -2.85 7.78 4.27
N THR A 77 -1.53 7.58 4.36
CA THR A 77 -0.56 8.14 3.41
C THR A 77 -0.78 7.64 1.99
N PHE A 78 -1.34 6.43 1.83
CA PHE A 78 -1.64 5.87 0.51
C PHE A 78 -3.04 6.23 0.01
N LEU A 79 -3.86 6.86 0.85
CA LEU A 79 -5.21 7.28 0.49
C LEU A 79 -5.17 8.76 0.11
N PRO A 80 -5.84 9.17 -0.99
CA PRO A 80 -5.97 10.59 -1.30
C PRO A 80 -6.79 11.28 -0.20
N SER A 81 -6.28 12.41 0.28
CA SER A 81 -6.92 13.31 1.25
C SER A 81 -8.18 13.97 0.70
#